data_AF-A0A1W9G6F6-F1
#
_entry.id   AF-A0A1W9G6F6-F1
#
_cell.length_a   1.000
_cell.length_b   1.000
_cell.length_c   1.000
_cell.angle_alpha   90.00
_cell.angle_beta   90.00
_cell.angle_gamma   90.00
#
_symmetry.space_group_name_H-M   'P 1'
#
loop_
_entity.id
_entity.type
_entity.pdbx_description
1 polymer ?
#
loop_
_entity_poly.entity_id
_entity_poly.type
_entity_poly.pdbx_seq_one_letter_code
_entity_poly.pdbx_strand_id
1 'polypeptide(L)'
;MYLDPADAQRFIQGYKLLMLEVIGEQEGRLAGSVVPLLAKARAKLARKPALLHKSSARLKARNVRLDLEVVKAVEELEVRQWVYLRDTKLHSIMIDSSADRAFGVLGLTQGICDIVGGTGVVIEAGLVRYCGRYVCDGIISQVLWLGPGYRRSWNETFKEIKASGHFHVKTDV
;
A
#
# COMPACT_ATOMS: atom_id res chain seq x y z
N MET A 1 5.44 5.21 11.93
CA MET A 1 5.96 6.13 10.90
C MET A 1 4.97 6.18 9.76
N TYR A 2 4.44 7.36 9.48
CA TYR A 2 3.31 7.53 8.57
C TYR A 2 3.40 8.89 7.86
N LEU A 3 2.56 9.09 6.86
CA LEU A 3 2.50 10.34 6.08
C LEU A 3 2.08 11.54 6.92
N ASP A 4 2.31 12.74 6.38
CA ASP A 4 1.66 13.93 6.90
C ASP A 4 0.12 13.73 6.95
N PRO A 5 -0.57 14.15 8.02
CA PRO A 5 -2.00 13.92 8.16
C PRO A 5 -2.84 14.46 6.99
N ALA A 6 -2.48 15.59 6.40
CA ALA A 6 -3.22 16.15 5.27
C ALA A 6 -3.04 15.29 4.00
N ASP A 7 -1.82 14.81 3.75
CA ASP A 7 -1.50 13.91 2.63
C ASP A 7 -2.20 12.57 2.80
N ALA A 8 -2.14 11.99 4.00
CA ALA A 8 -2.82 10.75 4.34
C ALA A 8 -4.32 10.84 4.09
N GLN A 9 -4.96 11.92 4.54
CA GLN A 9 -6.39 12.12 4.38
C GLN A 9 -6.80 12.29 2.91
N ARG A 10 -6.01 13.05 2.13
CA ARG A 10 -6.22 13.20 0.69
C ARG A 10 -6.12 11.86 -0.03
N PHE A 11 -5.09 11.07 0.28
CA PHE A 11 -4.94 9.72 -0.27
C PHE A 11 -6.13 8.83 0.08
N ILE A 12 -6.50 8.73 1.37
CA ILE A 12 -7.59 7.87 1.85
C ILE A 12 -8.90 8.21 1.14
N GLN A 13 -9.24 9.49 1.03
CA GLN A 13 -10.48 9.93 0.38
C GLN A 13 -10.49 9.57 -1.11
N GLY A 14 -9.42 9.92 -1.85
CA GLY A 14 -9.32 9.63 -3.27
C GLY A 14 -9.27 8.12 -3.57
N TYR A 15 -8.48 7.37 -2.81
CA TYR A 15 -8.36 5.92 -2.92
C TYR A 15 -9.70 5.23 -2.66
N LYS A 16 -10.41 5.60 -1.59
CA LYS A 16 -11.73 5.04 -1.25
C LYS A 16 -12.73 5.27 -2.38
N LEU A 17 -12.85 6.49 -2.89
CA LEU A 17 -13.74 6.83 -4.00
C LEU A 17 -13.43 6.02 -5.26
N LEU A 18 -12.15 5.94 -5.64
CA LEU A 18 -11.70 5.16 -6.78
C LEU A 18 -12.00 3.67 -6.64
N MET A 19 -11.67 3.08 -5.49
CA MET A 19 -11.86 1.66 -5.23
C MET A 19 -13.33 1.26 -5.23
N LEU A 20 -14.20 2.05 -4.60
CA LEU A 20 -15.65 1.80 -4.64
C LEU A 20 -16.18 1.90 -6.07
N GLU A 21 -15.71 2.87 -6.86
CA GLU A 21 -16.11 2.99 -8.26
C GLU A 21 -15.65 1.80 -9.13
N VAL A 22 -14.49 1.19 -8.83
CA VAL A 22 -13.98 -0.02 -9.50
C VAL A 22 -14.91 -1.22 -9.30
N ILE A 23 -15.57 -1.31 -8.15
CA ILE A 23 -16.52 -2.39 -7.86
C ILE A 23 -17.98 -2.00 -8.11
N GLY A 24 -18.26 -0.74 -8.45
CA GLY A 24 -19.61 -0.24 -8.73
C GLY A 24 -20.43 0.07 -7.48
N GLU A 25 -19.77 0.22 -6.34
CA GLU A 25 -20.41 0.52 -5.06
C GLU A 25 -20.43 2.02 -4.79
N GLN A 26 -21.43 2.48 -4.02
CA GLN A 26 -21.51 3.86 -3.55
C GLN A 26 -21.47 3.90 -2.01
N GLU A 27 -20.68 4.83 -1.47
CA GLU A 27 -20.42 4.93 -0.03
C GLU A 27 -21.69 5.05 0.82
N GLY A 28 -22.70 5.79 0.35
CA GLY A 28 -23.98 5.97 1.05
C GLY A 28 -24.89 4.73 1.08
N ARG A 29 -24.50 3.63 0.41
CA ARG A 29 -25.28 2.37 0.34
C ARG A 29 -24.60 1.22 1.09
N LEU A 30 -23.46 1.46 1.73
CA LEU A 30 -22.68 0.43 2.37
C LEU A 30 -23.23 0.08 3.75
N ALA A 31 -23.58 -1.19 3.96
CA ALA A 31 -23.82 -1.74 5.29
C ALA A 31 -22.50 -2.28 5.86
N GLY A 32 -22.04 -1.77 7.00
CA GLY A 32 -20.87 -2.28 7.72
C GLY A 32 -19.52 -1.69 7.28
N SER A 33 -18.44 -2.44 7.51
CA SER A 33 -17.06 -1.96 7.26
C SER A 33 -16.75 -1.88 5.76
N VAL A 34 -16.14 -0.76 5.34
CA VAL A 34 -15.69 -0.57 3.96
C VAL A 34 -14.43 -1.38 3.63
N VAL A 35 -13.64 -1.81 4.63
CA VAL A 35 -12.31 -2.41 4.42
C VAL A 35 -12.35 -3.66 3.52
N PRO A 36 -13.27 -4.64 3.71
CA PRO A 36 -13.35 -5.80 2.81
C PRO A 36 -13.68 -5.42 1.36
N LEU A 37 -14.46 -4.36 1.16
CA LEU A 37 -14.80 -3.86 -0.18
C LEU A 37 -13.58 -3.22 -0.85
N LEU A 38 -12.77 -2.46 -0.11
CA LEU A 38 -11.53 -1.90 -0.62
C LEU A 38 -10.52 -3.01 -0.96
N ALA A 39 -10.39 -4.03 -0.11
CA ALA A 39 -9.56 -5.21 -0.39
C ALA A 39 -10.02 -5.96 -1.66
N LYS A 40 -11.33 -6.11 -1.85
CA LYS A 40 -11.91 -6.68 -3.07
C LYS A 40 -11.64 -5.81 -4.30
N ALA A 41 -11.78 -4.50 -4.16
CA ALA A 41 -11.56 -3.54 -5.23
C ALA A 41 -10.10 -3.53 -5.70
N ARG A 42 -9.13 -3.46 -4.78
CA ARG A 42 -7.71 -3.50 -5.14
C ARG A 42 -7.33 -4.81 -5.82
N ALA A 43 -7.85 -5.95 -5.36
CA ALA A 43 -7.59 -7.24 -5.97
C ALA A 43 -8.18 -7.33 -7.39
N LYS A 44 -9.37 -6.74 -7.59
CA LYS A 44 -9.98 -6.60 -8.92
C LYS A 44 -9.18 -5.67 -9.83
N LEU A 45 -8.68 -4.56 -9.29
CA LEU A 45 -7.88 -3.59 -10.04
C LEU A 45 -6.53 -4.19 -10.46
N ALA A 46 -5.82 -4.86 -9.55
CA ALA A 46 -4.55 -5.53 -9.84
C ALA A 46 -4.68 -6.56 -10.99
N ARG A 47 -5.82 -7.25 -11.09
CA ARG A 47 -6.12 -8.18 -12.20
C ARG A 47 -6.54 -7.50 -13.50
N LYS A 48 -7.08 -6.28 -13.43
CA LYS A 48 -7.63 -5.54 -14.58
C LYS A 48 -7.32 -4.04 -14.45
N PRO A 49 -6.07 -3.60 -14.70
CA PRO A 49 -5.65 -2.20 -14.53
C PRO A 49 -6.49 -1.20 -15.35
N ALA A 50 -6.99 -1.60 -16.51
CA ALA A 50 -7.88 -0.80 -17.35
C ALA A 50 -9.18 -0.33 -16.65
N LEU A 51 -9.53 -0.92 -15.51
CA LEU A 51 -10.65 -0.45 -14.68
C LEU A 51 -10.38 0.93 -14.06
N LEU A 52 -9.12 1.29 -13.80
CA LEU A 52 -8.77 2.59 -13.22
C LEU A 52 -9.21 3.75 -14.11
N HIS A 53 -8.85 3.74 -15.40
CA HIS A 53 -9.24 4.79 -16.34
C HIS A 53 -10.76 4.86 -16.51
N LYS A 54 -11.45 3.71 -16.58
CA LYS A 54 -12.91 3.65 -16.69
C LYS A 54 -13.58 4.25 -15.44
N SER A 55 -13.11 3.90 -14.25
CA SER A 55 -13.63 4.44 -12.99
C SER A 55 -13.37 5.93 -12.85
N SER A 56 -12.15 6.37 -13.18
CA SER A 56 -11.78 7.80 -13.16
C SER A 56 -12.63 8.62 -14.14
N ALA A 57 -12.89 8.10 -15.33
CA ALA A 57 -13.77 8.75 -16.33
C ALA A 57 -15.22 8.87 -15.83
N ARG A 58 -15.77 7.82 -15.20
CA ARG A 58 -17.12 7.87 -14.61
C ARG A 58 -17.22 8.88 -13.46
N LEU A 59 -16.21 8.94 -12.60
CA LEU A 59 -16.15 9.94 -11.52
C LEU A 59 -16.09 11.35 -12.07
N LYS A 60 -15.24 11.59 -13.08
CA LYS A 60 -15.14 12.88 -13.78
C LYS A 60 -16.46 13.29 -14.43
N ALA A 61 -17.16 12.36 -15.08
CA ALA A 61 -18.47 12.61 -15.70
C ALA A 61 -19.56 13.01 -14.67
N ARG A 62 -19.41 12.60 -13.40
CA ARG A 62 -20.29 13.00 -12.29
C ARG A 62 -19.76 14.23 -11.53
N ASN A 63 -18.83 14.99 -12.12
CA ASN A 63 -18.17 16.15 -11.52
C ASN A 63 -17.44 15.85 -10.18
N VAL A 64 -17.10 14.58 -9.91
CA VAL A 64 -16.25 14.23 -8.77
C VAL A 64 -14.80 14.46 -9.16
N ARG A 65 -14.15 15.42 -8.48
CA ARG A 65 -12.73 15.72 -8.69
C ARG A 65 -11.89 14.80 -7.81
N LEU A 66 -10.98 14.07 -8.45
CA LEU A 66 -9.94 13.30 -7.78
C LEU A 66 -8.62 14.05 -7.86
N ASP A 67 -7.83 13.95 -6.80
CA ASP A 67 -6.45 14.40 -6.82
C ASP A 67 -5.65 13.56 -7.84
N LEU A 68 -4.96 14.23 -8.76
CA LEU A 68 -4.19 13.57 -9.81
C LEU A 68 -3.03 12.75 -9.24
N GLU A 69 -2.45 13.18 -8.12
CA GLU A 69 -1.38 12.45 -7.47
C GLU A 69 -1.87 11.12 -6.89
N VAL A 70 -3.11 11.09 -6.37
CA VAL A 70 -3.74 9.85 -5.90
C VAL A 70 -4.06 8.92 -7.08
N VAL A 71 -4.53 9.45 -8.20
CA VAL A 71 -4.79 8.63 -9.41
C VAL A 71 -3.49 7.99 -9.90
N LYS A 72 -2.39 8.76 -9.99
CA LYS A 72 -1.07 8.25 -10.36
C LYS A 72 -0.56 7.19 -9.38
N ALA A 73 -0.70 7.45 -8.08
CA ALA A 73 -0.31 6.49 -7.05
C ALA A 73 -1.06 5.15 -7.21
N VAL A 74 -2.36 5.20 -7.52
CA VAL A 74 -3.19 4.00 -7.75
C VAL A 74 -2.85 3.30 -9.07
N GLU A 75 -2.39 4.03 -10.07
CA GLU A 75 -1.91 3.46 -11.34
C GLU A 75 -0.67 2.58 -11.14
N GLU A 76 0.21 2.97 -10.21
CA GLU A 76 1.42 2.26 -9.85
C GLU A 76 1.24 1.28 -8.68
N LEU A 77 0.00 1.02 -8.27
CA LEU A 77 -0.31 0.17 -7.11
C LEU A 77 0.19 -1.26 -7.31
N GLU A 78 1.09 -1.68 -6.40
CA GLU A 78 1.59 -3.05 -6.33
C GLU A 78 0.94 -3.79 -5.16
N VAL A 79 0.01 -4.70 -5.47
CA VAL A 79 -0.56 -5.62 -4.46
C VAL A 79 0.22 -6.92 -4.51
N ARG A 80 1.07 -7.14 -3.50
CA ARG A 80 1.94 -8.32 -3.40
C ARG A 80 2.02 -8.81 -1.95
N GLN A 81 2.73 -9.93 -1.77
CA GLN A 81 3.23 -10.35 -0.48
C GLN A 81 4.55 -9.65 -0.17
N TRP A 82 4.63 -9.10 1.04
CA TRP A 82 5.76 -8.35 1.53
C TRP A 82 6.19 -8.89 2.87
N VAL A 83 7.50 -9.00 3.07
CA VAL A 83 8.09 -9.24 4.39
C VAL A 83 8.25 -7.90 5.08
N TYR A 84 7.39 -7.61 6.05
CA TYR A 84 7.59 -6.50 6.96
C TYR A 84 8.58 -6.90 8.05
N LEU A 85 9.83 -6.45 7.88
CA LEU A 85 10.96 -6.91 8.68
C LEU A 85 11.02 -6.22 10.05
N ARG A 86 11.07 -4.88 10.04
CA ARG A 86 11.15 -4.03 11.22
C ARG A 86 10.92 -2.56 10.87
N ASP A 87 10.71 -1.77 11.90
CA ASP A 87 10.71 -0.31 11.83
C ASP A 87 12.12 0.27 11.99
N THR A 88 12.34 1.42 11.34
CA THR A 88 13.48 2.31 11.58
C THR A 88 13.01 3.57 12.31
N LYS A 89 13.81 4.64 12.33
CA LYS A 89 13.34 5.96 12.78
C LYS A 89 12.48 6.69 11.73
N LEU A 90 12.60 6.33 10.44
CA LEU A 90 12.05 7.12 9.33
C LEU A 90 11.04 6.37 8.44
N HIS A 91 11.11 5.04 8.40
CA HIS A 91 10.22 4.17 7.63
C HIS A 91 10.22 2.72 8.15
N SER A 92 9.22 1.95 7.76
CA SER A 92 9.17 0.49 7.90
C SER A 92 9.94 -0.17 6.75
N ILE A 93 10.69 -1.24 7.01
CA ILE A 93 11.37 -2.00 5.96
C ILE A 93 10.43 -3.10 5.47
N MET A 94 10.04 -3.02 4.19
CA MET A 94 9.26 -4.05 3.51
C MET A 94 10.10 -4.65 2.37
N ILE A 95 10.20 -5.96 2.33
CA ILE A 95 10.95 -6.69 1.29
C ILE A 95 9.94 -7.41 0.40
N ASP A 96 10.10 -7.36 -0.92
CA ASP A 96 9.30 -8.19 -1.82
C ASP A 96 9.55 -9.66 -1.48
N SER A 97 8.48 -10.47 -1.42
CA SER A 97 8.58 -11.91 -1.14
C SER A 97 9.48 -12.67 -2.12
N SER A 98 9.73 -12.13 -3.32
CA SER A 98 10.72 -12.62 -4.29
C SER A 98 12.19 -12.35 -3.92
N ALA A 99 12.47 -11.62 -2.84
CA ALA A 99 13.81 -11.30 -2.35
C ALA A 99 14.72 -10.50 -3.32
N ASP A 100 14.14 -9.78 -4.28
CA ASP A 100 14.85 -8.98 -5.28
C ASP A 100 14.96 -7.49 -4.91
N ARG A 101 14.01 -6.96 -4.15
CA ARG A 101 13.93 -5.53 -3.81
C ARG A 101 13.34 -5.29 -2.43
N ALA A 102 13.73 -4.15 -1.84
CA ALA A 102 13.19 -3.70 -0.57
C ALA A 102 12.85 -2.20 -0.61
N PHE A 103 11.90 -1.82 0.25
CA PHE A 103 11.34 -0.48 0.29
C PHE A 103 11.32 0.07 1.72
N GLY A 104 11.62 1.36 1.85
CA GLY A 104 11.34 2.14 3.04
C GLY A 104 9.93 2.72 2.96
N VAL A 105 8.99 2.06 3.64
CA VAL A 105 7.55 2.30 3.51
C VAL A 105 6.98 3.10 4.68
N LEU A 106 6.06 4.00 4.39
CA LEU A 106 5.23 4.69 5.37
C LEU A 106 3.83 4.08 5.44
N GLY A 107 3.22 4.10 6.63
CA GLY A 107 1.77 3.96 6.75
C GLY A 107 1.02 5.26 6.40
N LEU A 108 -0.30 5.19 6.34
CA LEU A 108 -1.14 6.37 6.07
C LEU A 108 -1.30 7.24 7.32
N THR A 109 -2.01 6.73 8.34
CA THR A 109 -2.32 7.45 9.58
C THR A 109 -1.66 6.84 10.82
N GLN A 110 -1.14 5.62 10.71
CA GLN A 110 -0.48 4.89 11.78
C GLN A 110 0.64 4.02 11.21
N GLY A 111 1.56 3.53 12.06
CA GLY A 111 2.63 2.65 11.63
C GLY A 111 2.12 1.27 11.22
N ILE A 112 2.87 0.59 10.36
CA ILE A 112 2.53 -0.78 9.95
C ILE A 112 2.57 -1.73 11.16
N CYS A 113 3.54 -1.54 12.07
CA CYS A 113 3.63 -2.27 13.34
C CYS A 113 2.33 -2.19 14.16
N ASP A 114 1.70 -1.02 14.18
CA ASP A 114 0.49 -0.76 14.98
C ASP A 114 -0.73 -1.46 14.37
N ILE A 115 -0.76 -1.67 13.04
CA ILE A 115 -1.83 -2.40 12.35
C ILE A 115 -1.69 -3.91 12.58
N VAL A 116 -0.47 -4.45 12.46
CA VAL A 116 -0.24 -5.90 12.50
C VAL A 116 0.05 -6.44 13.90
N GLY A 117 0.39 -5.57 14.86
CA GLY A 117 0.65 -5.94 16.26
C GLY A 117 2.12 -6.33 16.57
N GLY A 118 3.07 -6.02 15.70
CA GLY A 118 4.49 -6.35 15.90
C GLY A 118 5.33 -6.38 14.61
N THR A 119 6.52 -6.98 14.66
CA THR A 119 7.49 -6.98 13.53
C THR A 119 7.89 -8.39 13.13
N GLY A 120 8.40 -8.55 11.90
CA GLY A 120 8.82 -9.85 11.38
C GLY A 120 7.62 -10.68 10.95
N VAL A 121 6.84 -10.13 10.03
CA VAL A 121 5.64 -10.77 9.48
C VAL A 121 5.68 -10.73 7.97
N VAL A 122 5.10 -11.73 7.33
CA VAL A 122 4.70 -11.66 5.92
C VAL A 122 3.27 -11.17 5.87
N ILE A 123 3.00 -10.20 4.99
CA ILE A 123 1.69 -9.60 4.81
C ILE A 123 1.39 -9.42 3.33
N GLU A 124 0.11 -9.45 2.96
CA GLU A 124 -0.35 -8.94 1.68
C GLU A 124 -0.86 -7.51 1.84
N ALA A 125 -0.29 -6.58 1.06
CA ALA A 125 -0.64 -5.16 1.11
C ALA A 125 -0.43 -4.49 -0.24
N GLY A 126 -1.10 -3.35 -0.45
CA GLY A 126 -0.83 -2.47 -1.58
C GLY A 126 0.31 -1.51 -1.26
N LEU A 127 1.30 -1.42 -2.14
CA LEU A 127 2.37 -0.43 -2.08
C LEU A 127 2.22 0.55 -3.25
N VAL A 128 2.25 1.85 -2.97
CA VAL A 128 2.17 2.92 -3.97
C VAL A 128 3.30 3.92 -3.82
N ARG A 129 3.55 4.70 -4.88
CA ARG A 129 4.36 5.92 -4.82
C ARG A 129 3.43 7.12 -4.62
N TYR A 130 3.59 7.85 -3.53
CA TYR A 130 2.76 9.01 -3.21
C TYR A 130 3.57 10.03 -2.39
N CYS A 131 3.49 11.31 -2.76
CA CYS A 131 4.25 12.41 -2.14
C CYS A 131 5.76 12.15 -2.04
N GLY A 132 6.35 11.57 -3.09
CA GLY A 132 7.78 11.25 -3.14
C GLY A 132 8.21 10.05 -2.26
N ARG A 133 7.26 9.28 -1.73
CA ARG A 133 7.49 8.20 -0.76
C ARG A 133 6.80 6.90 -1.20
N TYR A 134 7.30 5.79 -0.70
CA TYR A 134 6.60 4.51 -0.75
C TYR A 134 5.62 4.42 0.41
N VAL A 135 4.35 4.12 0.11
CA VAL A 135 3.25 4.17 1.07
C VAL A 135 2.42 2.90 0.99
N CYS A 136 2.17 2.29 2.15
CA CYS A 136 1.24 1.18 2.28
C CYS A 136 -0.20 1.70 2.21
N ASP A 137 -1.06 1.07 1.41
CA ASP A 137 -2.47 1.47 1.22
C ASP A 137 -3.36 1.32 2.46
N GLY A 138 -2.78 0.85 3.58
CA GLY A 138 -3.45 0.71 4.87
C GLY A 138 -4.37 -0.51 4.98
N ILE A 139 -4.42 -1.35 3.94
CA ILE A 139 -5.24 -2.57 3.93
C ILE A 139 -4.30 -3.77 4.01
N ILE A 140 -4.36 -4.53 5.09
CA ILE A 140 -3.48 -5.67 5.31
C ILE A 140 -4.29 -6.97 5.37
N SER A 141 -3.83 -7.98 4.62
CA SER A 141 -4.38 -9.34 4.59
C SER A 141 -3.26 -10.37 4.75
N GLN A 142 -3.63 -11.63 4.99
CA GLN A 142 -2.70 -12.78 4.99
C GLN A 142 -1.48 -12.61 5.92
N VAL A 143 -1.70 -12.27 7.19
CA VAL A 143 -0.62 -12.06 8.16
C VAL A 143 -0.02 -13.40 8.60
N LEU A 144 1.28 -13.59 8.37
CA LEU A 144 2.04 -14.77 8.79
C LEU A 144 3.23 -14.35 9.64
N TRP A 145 3.29 -14.81 10.90
CA TRP A 145 4.37 -14.48 11.82
C TRP A 145 5.63 -15.31 11.55
N LEU A 146 6.76 -14.63 11.45
CA LEU A 146 8.04 -15.28 11.23
C LEU A 146 8.67 -15.69 12.56
N GLY A 147 9.03 -16.97 12.66
CA GLY A 147 9.89 -17.46 13.74
C GLY A 147 11.28 -16.83 13.71
N PRO A 148 12.05 -16.85 14.83
CA PRO A 148 13.34 -16.18 14.93
C PRO A 148 14.35 -16.55 13.84
N GLY A 149 14.37 -17.82 13.41
CA GLY A 149 15.24 -18.29 12.32
C GLY A 149 14.94 -17.62 10.98
N TYR A 150 13.67 -17.60 10.58
CA TYR A 150 13.24 -16.89 9.36
C TYR A 150 13.50 -15.39 9.45
N ARG A 151 13.29 -14.77 10.62
CA ARG A 151 13.61 -13.35 10.82
C ARG A 151 15.10 -13.05 10.62
N ARG A 152 15.99 -13.96 11.04
CA ARG A 152 17.43 -13.81 10.83
C ARG A 152 17.78 -13.90 9.34
N SER A 153 17.26 -14.92 8.66
CA SER A 153 17.44 -15.10 7.21
C SER A 153 16.99 -13.87 6.43
N TRP A 154 15.80 -13.33 6.70
CA TRP A 154 15.34 -12.10 6.04
C TRP A 154 16.17 -10.85 6.37
N ASN A 155 16.81 -10.79 7.54
CA ASN A 155 17.77 -9.73 7.84
C ASN A 155 19.05 -9.85 6.98
N GLU A 156 19.50 -11.07 6.69
CA GLU A 156 20.64 -11.33 5.80
C GLU A 156 20.28 -10.96 4.36
N THR A 157 19.14 -11.45 3.87
CA THR A 157 18.58 -11.06 2.56
C THR A 157 18.47 -9.55 2.42
N PHE A 158 17.98 -8.84 3.44
CA PHE A 158 17.92 -7.38 3.40
C PHE A 158 19.30 -6.72 3.26
N LYS A 159 20.33 -7.26 3.92
CA LYS A 159 21.71 -6.74 3.79
C LYS A 159 22.21 -6.89 2.35
N GLU A 160 21.94 -8.03 1.73
CA GLU A 160 22.33 -8.32 0.34
C GLU A 160 21.61 -7.41 -0.67
N ILE A 161 20.29 -7.25 -0.53
CA ILE A 161 19.48 -6.32 -1.34
C ILE A 161 20.02 -4.90 -1.23
N LYS A 162 20.29 -4.45 0.01
CA LYS A 162 20.83 -3.12 0.27
C LYS A 162 22.23 -2.93 -0.30
N ALA A 163 23.11 -3.92 -0.14
CA ALA A 163 24.47 -3.88 -0.70
C ALA A 163 24.46 -3.82 -2.22
N SER A 164 23.46 -4.45 -2.85
CA SER A 164 23.25 -4.45 -4.29
C SER A 164 22.53 -3.20 -4.83
N GLY A 165 22.18 -2.23 -3.97
CA GLY A 165 21.53 -0.98 -4.39
C GLY A 165 20.02 -1.07 -4.64
N HIS A 166 19.37 -2.19 -4.32
CA HIS A 166 17.94 -2.43 -4.56
C HIS A 166 17.05 -2.10 -3.34
N PHE A 167 17.52 -1.17 -2.49
CA PHE A 167 16.76 -0.64 -1.37
C PHE A 167 16.30 0.79 -1.64
N HIS A 168 14.99 0.98 -1.80
CA HIS A 168 14.40 2.24 -2.25
C HIS A 168 13.62 2.93 -1.12
N VAL A 169 13.96 4.18 -0.78
CA VAL A 169 13.37 4.91 0.38
C VAL A 169 12.60 6.16 -0.03
N LYS A 170 12.97 6.74 -1.17
CA LYS A 170 12.31 7.88 -1.81
C LYS A 170 12.09 7.53 -3.28
N THR A 171 11.11 8.19 -3.87
CA THR A 171 10.84 8.11 -5.30
C THR A 171 11.29 9.43 -5.92
N ASP A 172 12.02 9.38 -7.02
CA ASP A 172 12.33 10.59 -7.79
C ASP A 172 11.01 11.20 -8.29
N VAL A 173 10.91 12.53 -8.23
CA VAL A 173 9.72 13.32 -8.60
C VAL A 173 9.74 13.62 -10.09
#